data_AF-R5JD40-F1
#
_entry.id   AF-R5JD40-F1
#
_cell.length_a   1.000
_cell.length_b   1.000
_cell.length_c   1.000
_cell.angle_alpha   90.00
_cell.angle_beta   90.00
_cell.angle_gamma   90.00
#
_symmetry.space_group_name_H-M   'P 1'
#
loop_
_entity.id
_entity.type
_entity.pdbx_description
1 polymer ?
#
loop_
_entity_poly.entity_id
_entity_poly.type
_entity_poly.pdbx_seq_one_letter_code
_entity_poly.pdbx_strand_id
1 'polypeptide(L)'
;MAKSKLGMSSFDIDIKFKDKDEARRYAKRLIEKIRYICKKKNWSATAMVCISNTEGNSTYVHYEHTGKVGRPKKVKEIHPYKNNIEVDWHLHILLVSKPSYAFREEIKNYIDKNWYGGMKYKDFDVTKLYDKKTYKKNTNIKKAEYFINQADEILFCNYNSNGIVPKGYSLKDLYNTYMKCKTALRYAKSTGNEKRLALEDKYRDIMNFYFNITKEQDKKMVDKFMKEAQLIKIQDNYDLREKNNKVQENMSLRRRIVEEDSPF
;
A
#
# COMPACT_ATOMS: atom_id res chain seq x y z
N MET A 1 -0.65 1.65 26.65
CA MET A 1 -0.74 0.74 25.48
C MET A 1 0.15 1.27 24.37
N ALA A 2 1.18 0.53 23.97
CA ALA A 2 2.08 0.94 22.88
C ALA A 2 1.30 0.97 21.56
N LYS A 3 1.17 2.15 20.94
CA LYS A 3 0.53 2.35 19.63
C LYS A 3 1.14 1.35 18.63
N SER A 4 0.33 0.47 18.06
CA SER A 4 0.83 -0.59 17.16
C SER A 4 1.46 0.04 15.91
N LYS A 5 2.74 -0.25 15.69
CA LYS A 5 3.56 0.33 14.63
C LYS A 5 3.20 -0.31 13.29
N LEU A 6 2.52 0.44 12.44
CA LEU A 6 2.05 -0.02 11.13
C LEU A 6 3.21 -0.11 10.15
N GLY A 7 3.33 -1.22 9.43
CA GLY A 7 4.33 -1.32 8.36
C GLY A 7 3.85 -0.60 7.11
N MET A 8 4.78 0.10 6.46
CA MET A 8 4.52 0.97 5.32
C MET A 8 5.38 0.54 4.13
N SER A 9 4.81 0.65 2.94
CA SER A 9 5.45 0.27 1.68
C SER A 9 5.07 1.26 0.60
N SER A 10 6.02 1.55 -0.30
CA SER A 10 5.71 2.29 -1.51
C SER A 10 6.02 1.48 -2.75
N PHE A 11 5.15 1.58 -3.74
CA PHE A 11 5.29 0.96 -5.04
C PHE A 11 5.32 2.05 -6.09
N ASP A 12 6.32 2.00 -6.96
CA ASP A 12 6.38 2.82 -8.16
C ASP A 12 6.16 1.83 -9.32
N ILE A 13 4.98 1.88 -9.95
CA ILE A 13 4.61 0.92 -10.99
C ILE A 13 5.24 1.37 -12.30
N ASP A 14 6.09 0.51 -12.86
CA ASP A 14 6.85 0.80 -14.08
C ASP A 14 6.05 0.54 -15.37
N ILE A 15 4.74 0.31 -15.24
CA ILE A 15 3.83 0.25 -16.39
C ILE A 15 3.51 1.69 -16.80
N LYS A 16 3.74 1.96 -18.08
CA LYS A 16 3.31 3.19 -18.73
C LYS A 16 1.91 2.99 -19.30
N PHE A 17 0.95 3.76 -18.81
CA PHE A 17 -0.42 3.75 -19.30
C PHE A 17 -0.56 4.70 -20.49
N LYS A 18 -1.41 4.34 -21.44
CA LYS A 18 -1.69 5.15 -22.63
C LYS A 18 -2.20 6.53 -22.26
N ASP A 19 -3.11 6.58 -21.30
CA ASP A 19 -3.78 7.79 -20.87
C ASP A 19 -4.18 7.71 -19.39
N LYS A 20 -4.65 8.85 -18.87
CA LYS A 20 -5.12 8.98 -17.49
C LYS A 20 -6.27 8.01 -17.18
N ASP A 21 -7.20 7.80 -18.11
CA ASP A 21 -8.37 6.97 -17.88
C ASP A 21 -8.00 5.49 -17.75
N GLU A 22 -7.03 5.03 -18.53
CA GLU A 22 -6.44 3.73 -18.37
C GLU A 22 -5.78 3.59 -16.99
N ALA A 23 -4.89 4.52 -16.63
CA ALA A 23 -4.26 4.51 -15.29
C ALA A 23 -5.30 4.50 -14.17
N ARG A 24 -6.41 5.25 -14.33
CA ARG A 24 -7.53 5.29 -13.39
C ARG A 24 -8.27 3.96 -13.27
N ARG A 25 -8.48 3.24 -14.38
CA ARG A 25 -9.07 1.88 -14.34
C ARG A 25 -8.20 0.93 -13.53
N TYR A 26 -6.89 0.94 -13.74
CA TYR A 26 -5.95 0.11 -12.98
C TYR A 26 -5.91 0.49 -11.50
N ALA A 27 -5.90 1.78 -11.18
CA ALA A 27 -5.93 2.26 -9.81
C ALA A 27 -7.21 1.84 -9.05
N LYS A 28 -8.38 1.89 -9.71
CA LYS A 28 -9.65 1.39 -9.15
C LYS A 28 -9.61 -0.11 -8.89
N ARG A 29 -9.14 -0.91 -9.86
CA ARG A 29 -8.98 -2.37 -9.71
C ARG A 29 -8.07 -2.73 -8.53
N LEU A 30 -6.98 -1.98 -8.36
CA LEU A 30 -6.08 -2.16 -7.23
C LEU A 30 -6.76 -1.88 -5.88
N ILE A 31 -7.55 -0.81 -5.78
CA ILE A 31 -8.30 -0.48 -4.55
C ILE A 31 -9.31 -1.59 -4.21
N GLU A 32 -10.02 -2.10 -5.20
CA GLU A 32 -10.95 -3.22 -5.01
C GLU A 32 -10.21 -4.48 -4.54
N LYS A 33 -9.04 -4.76 -5.13
CA LYS A 33 -8.20 -5.88 -4.71
C LYS A 33 -7.71 -5.73 -3.26
N ILE A 34 -7.27 -4.53 -2.86
CA ILE A 34 -6.88 -4.21 -1.47
C ILE A 34 -8.04 -4.52 -0.53
N ARG A 35 -9.25 -4.01 -0.83
CA ARG A 35 -10.45 -4.25 -0.01
C ARG A 35 -10.79 -5.74 0.08
N TYR A 36 -10.71 -6.45 -1.04
CA TYR A 36 -10.96 -7.89 -1.09
C TYR A 36 -9.98 -8.68 -0.20
N ILE A 37 -8.68 -8.41 -0.30
CA ILE A 37 -7.66 -9.07 0.54
C ILE A 37 -7.93 -8.77 2.01
N CYS A 38 -8.16 -7.50 2.35
CA CYS A 38 -8.48 -7.09 3.72
C CYS A 38 -9.70 -7.83 4.27
N LYS A 39 -10.80 -7.87 3.50
CA LYS A 39 -12.04 -8.55 3.90
C LYS A 39 -11.82 -10.06 4.08
N LYS A 40 -11.17 -10.71 3.11
CA LYS A 40 -10.97 -12.17 3.11
C LYS A 40 -10.06 -12.65 4.23
N LYS A 41 -9.00 -11.90 4.54
CA LYS A 41 -7.96 -12.31 5.51
C LYS A 41 -8.09 -11.62 6.86
N ASN A 42 -9.16 -10.84 7.08
CA ASN A 42 -9.34 -9.99 8.26
C ASN A 42 -8.15 -9.03 8.52
N TRP A 43 -7.54 -8.51 7.45
CA TRP A 43 -6.41 -7.59 7.51
C TRP A 43 -6.88 -6.14 7.38
N SER A 44 -6.06 -5.20 7.86
CA SER A 44 -6.36 -3.77 7.69
C SER A 44 -5.27 -3.07 6.88
N ALA A 45 -5.70 -2.11 6.06
CA ALA A 45 -4.82 -1.30 5.25
C ALA A 45 -5.42 0.09 4.98
N THR A 46 -4.56 1.10 4.97
CA THR A 46 -4.82 2.38 4.31
C THR A 46 -3.87 2.52 3.14
N ALA A 47 -4.40 2.91 1.98
CA ALA A 47 -3.62 3.08 0.76
C ALA A 47 -3.95 4.42 0.10
N MET A 48 -2.93 4.99 -0.53
CA MET A 48 -3.00 6.17 -1.38
C MET A 48 -2.41 5.76 -2.73
N VAL A 49 -3.26 5.76 -3.76
CA VAL A 49 -2.89 5.44 -5.14
C VAL A 49 -2.94 6.73 -5.94
N CYS A 50 -1.77 7.21 -6.34
CA CYS A 50 -1.56 8.44 -7.06
C CYS A 50 -1.34 8.13 -8.54
N ILE A 51 -2.09 8.82 -9.39
CA ILE A 51 -1.97 8.80 -10.84
C ILE A 51 -1.17 10.04 -11.23
N SER A 52 -0.05 9.85 -11.92
CA SER A 52 0.87 10.93 -12.29
C SER A 52 1.38 10.78 -13.71
N ASN A 53 1.64 11.92 -14.33
CA ASN A 53 2.33 12.07 -15.61
C ASN A 53 3.46 13.09 -15.50
N THR A 54 3.95 13.36 -14.28
CA THR A 54 5.00 14.38 -14.07
C THR A 54 6.24 13.85 -13.40
N GLU A 55 7.39 14.39 -13.80
CA GLU A 55 8.71 14.07 -13.27
C GLU A 55 8.88 14.55 -11.82
N GLY A 56 9.72 13.84 -11.06
CA GLY A 56 9.94 14.04 -9.63
C GLY A 56 10.28 15.47 -9.22
N ASN A 57 9.58 16.00 -8.21
CA ASN A 57 9.79 17.34 -7.63
C ASN A 57 9.74 18.49 -8.66
N SER A 58 9.06 18.32 -9.78
CA SER A 58 8.85 19.39 -10.77
C SER A 58 7.74 20.35 -10.40
N THR A 59 6.84 19.92 -9.52
CA THR A 59 5.60 20.63 -9.24
C THR A 59 5.25 20.62 -7.76
N TYR A 60 4.41 21.57 -7.36
CA TYR A 60 3.74 21.60 -6.06
C TYR A 60 2.25 21.89 -6.25
N VAL A 61 1.44 21.50 -5.27
CA VAL A 61 -0.02 21.61 -5.35
C VAL A 61 -0.61 22.39 -4.18
N HIS A 62 -1.68 23.14 -4.44
CA HIS A 62 -2.47 23.83 -3.44
C HIS A 62 -3.94 23.90 -3.90
N TYR A 63 -4.84 24.32 -3.00
CA TYR A 63 -6.20 24.67 -3.36
C TYR A 63 -6.30 26.16 -3.63
N GLU A 64 -6.92 26.51 -4.74
CA GLU A 64 -7.27 27.90 -5.07
C GLU A 64 -8.67 28.22 -4.55
N HIS A 65 -8.77 29.33 -3.82
CA HIS A 65 -10.05 29.86 -3.36
C HIS A 65 -10.69 30.70 -4.46
N THR A 66 -11.67 30.14 -5.16
CA THR A 66 -12.34 30.80 -6.28
C THR A 66 -13.48 31.75 -5.86
N GLY A 67 -13.76 31.87 -4.55
CA GLY A 67 -14.86 32.67 -4.02
C GLY A 67 -16.27 32.16 -4.35
N LYS A 68 -16.39 31.09 -5.14
CA LYS A 68 -17.67 30.49 -5.56
C LYS A 68 -18.06 29.32 -4.65
N VAL A 69 -19.37 29.11 -4.47
CA VAL A 69 -19.91 27.95 -3.74
C VAL A 69 -19.53 26.66 -4.47
N GLY A 70 -18.75 25.80 -3.83
CA GLY A 70 -18.28 24.54 -4.44
C GLY A 70 -16.98 24.02 -3.85
N ARG A 71 -16.46 22.94 -4.45
CA ARG A 71 -15.19 22.33 -4.05
C ARG A 71 -14.02 23.22 -4.54
N PRO A 72 -13.06 23.60 -3.67
CA PRO A 72 -11.87 24.34 -4.09
C PRO A 72 -11.14 23.67 -5.25
N LYS A 73 -10.65 24.47 -6.20
CA LYS A 73 -9.94 23.97 -7.38
C LYS A 73 -8.53 23.55 -6.96
N LYS A 74 -8.15 22.29 -7.25
CA LYS A 74 -6.76 21.85 -7.07
C LYS A 74 -5.92 22.46 -8.20
N VAL A 75 -4.91 23.23 -7.86
CA VAL A 75 -3.98 23.85 -8.81
C VAL A 75 -2.60 23.24 -8.63
N LYS A 76 -1.98 22.86 -9.75
CA LYS A 76 -0.63 22.33 -9.85
C LYS A 76 0.25 23.39 -10.49
N GLU A 77 1.33 23.76 -9.83
CA GLU A 77 2.27 24.79 -10.29
C GLU A 77 3.67 24.20 -10.48
N ILE A 78 4.38 24.73 -11.46
CA ILE A 78 5.73 24.30 -11.84
C ILE A 78 6.74 25.04 -10.97
N HIS A 79 7.76 24.31 -10.50
CA HIS A 79 8.90 24.97 -9.88
C HIS A 79 9.68 25.79 -10.92
N PRO A 80 10.08 27.03 -10.63
CA PRO A 80 10.60 28.00 -11.60
C PRO A 80 11.89 27.59 -12.34
N TYR A 81 12.50 26.45 -12.02
CA TYR A 81 13.78 25.98 -12.58
C TYR A 81 13.67 24.64 -13.34
N LYS A 82 12.48 24.20 -13.75
CA LYS A 82 12.29 22.92 -14.47
C LYS A 82 11.52 23.08 -15.78
N ASN A 83 12.14 22.65 -16.88
CA ASN A 83 11.65 22.90 -18.25
C ASN A 83 11.06 21.67 -18.96
N ASN A 84 11.41 20.45 -18.54
CA ASN A 84 10.74 19.24 -19.02
C ASN A 84 10.16 18.51 -17.81
N ILE A 85 8.84 18.35 -17.78
CA ILE A 85 8.14 17.87 -16.59
C ILE A 85 7.19 16.73 -16.88
N GLU A 86 6.84 16.47 -18.13
CA GLU A 86 5.86 15.44 -18.48
C GLU A 86 6.55 14.11 -18.77
N VAL A 87 5.98 13.05 -18.21
CA VAL A 87 6.37 11.66 -18.44
C VAL A 87 5.10 10.85 -18.67
N ASP A 88 5.25 9.65 -19.21
CA ASP A 88 4.12 8.73 -19.40
C ASP A 88 3.32 8.52 -18.10
N TRP A 89 2.01 8.33 -18.26
CA TRP A 89 1.11 8.06 -17.13
C TRP A 89 1.57 6.82 -16.37
N HIS A 90 1.69 6.93 -15.06
CA HIS A 90 2.12 5.86 -14.16
C HIS A 90 1.42 5.96 -12.80
N LEU A 91 1.60 4.93 -11.97
CA LEU A 91 1.00 4.87 -10.63
C LEU A 91 2.07 4.87 -9.54
N HIS A 92 1.89 5.74 -8.56
CA HIS A 92 2.56 5.65 -7.28
C HIS A 92 1.60 5.16 -6.21
N ILE A 93 2.02 4.20 -5.40
CA ILE A 93 1.20 3.66 -4.32
C ILE A 93 1.95 3.82 -3.03
N LEU A 94 1.32 4.46 -2.04
CA LEU A 94 1.72 4.39 -0.65
C LEU A 94 0.73 3.51 0.10
N LEU A 95 1.22 2.46 0.72
CA LEU A 95 0.43 1.48 1.44
C LEU A 95 0.90 1.40 2.88
N VAL A 96 -0.04 1.42 3.81
CA VAL A 96 0.18 1.15 5.23
C VAL A 96 -0.75 0.03 5.63
N SER A 97 -0.22 -1.07 6.18
CA SER A 97 -1.02 -2.28 6.42
C SER A 97 -0.54 -3.11 7.60
N LYS A 98 -1.43 -3.98 8.09
CA LYS A 98 -1.10 -5.06 9.04
C LYS A 98 -1.81 -6.35 8.61
N PRO A 99 -1.07 -7.46 8.45
CA PRO A 99 0.39 -7.58 8.45
C PRO A 99 1.04 -6.90 7.23
N SER A 100 2.18 -6.22 7.40
CA SER A 100 2.76 -5.41 6.31
C SER A 100 3.41 -6.23 5.20
N TYR A 101 4.30 -7.17 5.55
CA TYR A 101 5.05 -7.95 4.57
C TYR A 101 4.13 -8.86 3.73
N ALA A 102 3.26 -9.62 4.40
CA ALA A 102 2.32 -10.50 3.70
C ALA A 102 1.38 -9.72 2.76
N PHE A 103 0.90 -8.56 3.20
CA PHE A 103 0.03 -7.71 2.38
C PHE A 103 0.77 -7.18 1.15
N ARG A 104 2.01 -6.71 1.34
CA ARG A 104 2.87 -6.26 0.24
C ARG A 104 3.09 -7.35 -0.80
N GLU A 105 3.39 -8.57 -0.38
CA GLU A 105 3.60 -9.71 -1.30
C GLU A 105 2.32 -10.05 -2.07
N GLU A 106 1.15 -10.05 -1.42
CA GLU A 106 -0.13 -10.26 -2.10
C GLU A 106 -0.42 -9.20 -3.18
N ILE A 107 -0.10 -7.93 -2.90
CA ILE A 107 -0.28 -6.84 -3.87
C ILE A 107 0.72 -6.96 -5.01
N LYS A 108 1.99 -7.25 -4.71
CA LYS A 108 3.03 -7.49 -5.72
C LYS A 108 2.63 -8.64 -6.64
N ASN A 109 2.27 -9.80 -6.06
CA ASN A 109 1.87 -10.97 -6.84
C ASN A 109 0.64 -10.71 -7.70
N TYR A 110 -0.31 -9.90 -7.22
CA TYR A 110 -1.44 -9.47 -8.03
C TYR A 110 -1.01 -8.60 -9.22
N ILE A 111 -0.17 -7.59 -9.00
CA ILE A 111 0.30 -6.70 -10.07
C ILE A 111 1.13 -7.49 -11.10
N ASP A 112 2.13 -8.25 -10.63
CA ASP A 112 3.02 -9.05 -11.48
C ASP A 112 2.21 -10.04 -12.35
N LYS A 113 1.25 -10.75 -11.75
CA LYS A 113 0.44 -11.75 -12.46
C LYS A 113 -0.51 -11.11 -13.47
N ASN A 114 -1.20 -10.03 -13.10
CA ASN A 114 -2.34 -9.54 -13.87
C ASN A 114 -1.99 -8.38 -14.80
N TRP A 115 -0.91 -7.63 -14.53
CA TRP A 115 -0.60 -6.40 -15.26
C TRP A 115 0.65 -6.56 -16.13
N TYR A 116 1.62 -7.38 -15.72
CA TYR A 116 2.83 -7.70 -16.51
C TYR A 116 2.70 -8.99 -17.34
N GLY A 117 1.49 -9.51 -17.51
CA GLY A 117 1.20 -10.60 -18.46
C GLY A 117 1.83 -11.96 -18.10
N GLY A 118 2.23 -12.19 -16.85
CA GLY A 118 2.76 -13.49 -16.43
C GLY A 118 4.14 -13.83 -17.03
N MET A 119 5.02 -12.84 -17.25
CA MET A 119 6.41 -13.12 -17.63
C MET A 119 7.03 -14.16 -16.69
N LYS A 120 7.54 -15.24 -17.30
CA LYS A 120 8.12 -16.42 -16.65
C LYS A 120 9.15 -16.01 -15.59
N TYR A 121 9.01 -16.69 -14.44
CA TYR A 121 9.90 -16.69 -13.29
C TYR A 121 11.38 -16.56 -13.67
N LYS A 122 12.07 -15.62 -13.04
CA LYS A 122 13.33 -16.00 -12.38
C LYS A 122 12.97 -16.33 -10.94
N ASP A 123 13.42 -17.49 -10.47
CA ASP A 123 13.27 -17.89 -9.07
C ASP A 123 13.65 -16.76 -8.13
N PHE A 124 12.81 -16.59 -7.11
CA PHE A 124 12.95 -15.52 -6.13
C PHE A 124 14.22 -15.74 -5.31
N ASP A 125 15.27 -15.02 -5.67
CA ASP A 125 16.49 -14.93 -4.89
C ASP A 125 16.29 -13.91 -3.75
N VAL A 126 16.30 -14.40 -2.51
CA VAL A 126 16.15 -13.61 -1.29
C VAL A 126 17.28 -12.58 -1.13
N THR A 127 18.36 -12.66 -1.91
CA THR A 127 19.43 -11.66 -1.98
C THR A 127 19.11 -10.52 -2.98
N LYS A 128 18.25 -10.73 -3.99
CA LYS A 128 17.76 -9.67 -4.91
C LYS A 128 16.69 -8.77 -4.32
N LEU A 129 16.23 -9.11 -3.13
CA LEU A 129 15.43 -8.26 -2.25
C LEU A 129 16.16 -6.95 -1.87
N TYR A 130 17.47 -6.81 -2.16
CA TYR A 130 18.27 -5.59 -2.01
C TYR A 130 18.46 -4.80 -3.32
N ASP A 131 17.88 -5.27 -4.44
CA ASP A 131 18.16 -4.75 -5.78
C ASP A 131 17.11 -3.74 -6.29
N LYS A 132 17.59 -2.78 -7.08
CA LYS A 132 17.05 -1.40 -7.19
C LYS A 132 15.79 -1.16 -8.04
N LYS A 133 15.14 -2.16 -8.65
CA LYS A 133 14.34 -1.89 -9.87
C LYS A 133 12.81 -1.76 -9.80
N THR A 134 12.12 -1.88 -8.65
CA THR A 134 10.65 -1.59 -8.63
C THR A 134 10.05 -1.36 -7.24
N TYR A 135 10.74 -1.79 -6.18
CA TYR A 135 10.16 -1.84 -4.83
C TYR A 135 11.10 -1.23 -3.80
N LYS A 136 10.99 0.08 -3.53
CA LYS A 136 11.80 0.73 -2.48
C LYS A 136 11.37 0.21 -1.09
N LYS A 137 12.25 -0.57 -0.46
CA LYS A 137 11.95 -1.44 0.69
C LYS A 137 11.58 -0.71 1.98
N ASN A 138 12.11 0.48 2.21
CA ASN A 138 11.81 1.31 3.36
C ASN A 138 11.34 2.66 2.83
N THR A 139 10.03 2.85 2.86
CA THR A 139 9.45 4.16 2.55
C THR A 139 9.11 4.82 3.87
N ASN A 140 9.21 6.15 3.92
CA ASN A 140 8.72 6.92 5.05
C ASN A 140 7.47 7.69 4.62
N ILE A 141 6.77 8.26 5.59
CA ILE A 141 5.52 8.96 5.32
C ILE A 141 5.76 10.27 4.56
N LYS A 142 6.98 10.84 4.56
CA LYS A 142 7.34 12.00 3.70
C LYS A 142 7.27 11.66 2.22
N LYS A 143 7.35 10.38 1.81
CA LYS A 143 7.09 10.00 0.41
C LYS A 143 5.65 10.31 -0.01
N ALA A 144 4.71 10.44 0.94
CA ALA A 144 3.37 10.95 0.67
C ALA A 144 3.40 12.32 0.01
N GLU A 145 4.21 13.26 0.52
CA GLU A 145 4.29 14.62 -0.05
C GLU A 145 4.77 14.59 -1.50
N TYR A 146 5.81 13.80 -1.77
CA TYR A 146 6.35 13.59 -3.10
C TYR A 146 5.27 13.09 -4.07
N PHE A 147 4.50 12.07 -3.66
CA PHE A 147 3.41 11.52 -4.46
C PHE A 147 2.25 12.50 -4.63
N ILE A 148 1.88 13.24 -3.59
CA ILE A 148 0.77 14.21 -3.63
C ILE A 148 1.07 15.33 -4.63
N ASN A 149 2.31 15.82 -4.66
CA ASN A 149 2.74 16.89 -5.54
C ASN A 149 2.77 16.48 -7.01
N GLN A 150 3.17 15.24 -7.31
CA GLN A 150 3.15 14.70 -8.68
C GLN A 150 1.77 14.26 -9.14
N ALA A 151 0.91 13.85 -8.21
CA ALA A 151 -0.37 13.27 -8.54
C ALA A 151 -1.26 14.28 -9.25
N ASP A 152 -1.75 13.89 -10.42
CA ASP A 152 -2.89 14.54 -11.04
C ASP A 152 -4.17 14.16 -10.27
N GLU A 153 -4.42 12.85 -10.12
CA GLU A 153 -5.53 12.29 -9.34
C GLU A 153 -5.01 11.36 -8.24
N ILE A 154 -5.71 11.35 -7.09
CA ILE A 154 -5.39 10.48 -5.97
C ILE A 154 -6.64 9.72 -5.55
N LEU A 155 -6.52 8.40 -5.45
CA LEU A 155 -7.54 7.52 -4.93
C LEU A 155 -7.10 6.97 -3.58
N PHE A 156 -8.03 6.93 -2.63
CA PHE A 156 -7.76 6.45 -1.28
C PHE A 156 -8.54 5.16 -0.99
N CYS A 157 -7.89 4.25 -0.28
CA CYS A 157 -8.54 3.11 0.35
C CYS A 157 -8.27 3.15 1.85
N ASN A 158 -9.31 2.99 2.66
CA ASN A 158 -9.16 2.77 4.10
C ASN A 158 -10.05 1.59 4.48
N TYR A 159 -9.44 0.49 4.89
CA TYR A 159 -10.12 -0.69 5.38
C TYR A 159 -9.55 -1.06 6.74
N ASN A 160 -10.36 -0.96 7.78
CA ASN A 160 -9.89 -0.96 9.16
C ASN A 160 -10.56 -2.05 10.01
N SER A 161 -10.34 -3.32 9.66
CA SER A 161 -10.92 -4.45 10.41
C SER A 161 -10.47 -4.51 11.88
N ASN A 162 -9.23 -4.11 12.17
CA ASN A 162 -8.61 -4.25 13.48
C ASN A 162 -8.30 -2.89 14.16
N GLY A 163 -8.93 -1.79 13.70
CA GLY A 163 -8.79 -0.48 14.35
C GLY A 163 -7.37 0.12 14.34
N ILE A 164 -6.54 -0.27 13.37
CA ILE A 164 -5.09 -0.03 13.39
C ILE A 164 -4.73 1.42 13.07
N VAL A 165 -5.52 2.06 12.20
CA VAL A 165 -5.43 3.48 11.93
C VAL A 165 -6.58 4.17 12.67
N PRO A 166 -6.32 5.03 13.66
CA PRO A 166 -7.35 5.77 14.34
C PRO A 166 -8.14 6.66 13.37
N LYS A 167 -9.39 6.96 13.72
CA LYS A 167 -10.20 7.93 12.96
C LYS A 167 -9.47 9.29 12.94
N GLY A 168 -9.36 9.89 11.75
CA GLY A 168 -8.63 11.15 11.57
C GLY A 168 -7.13 11.00 11.30
N TYR A 169 -6.61 9.77 11.28
CA TYR A 169 -5.19 9.47 10.99
C TYR A 169 -5.01 8.65 9.71
N SER A 170 -5.98 8.60 8.80
CA SER A 170 -5.83 7.90 7.53
C SER A 170 -4.90 8.64 6.56
N LEU A 171 -4.42 7.97 5.51
CA LEU A 171 -3.65 8.65 4.46
C LEU A 171 -4.47 9.74 3.74
N LYS A 172 -5.80 9.60 3.73
CA LYS A 172 -6.72 10.65 3.24
C LYS A 172 -6.71 11.86 4.17
N ASP A 173 -6.69 11.64 5.48
CA ASP A 173 -6.63 12.73 6.47
C ASP A 173 -5.28 13.46 6.39
N LEU A 174 -4.18 12.70 6.28
CA LEU A 174 -2.84 13.24 6.01
C LEU A 174 -2.86 14.14 4.77
N TYR A 175 -3.34 13.63 3.63
CA TYR A 175 -3.48 14.39 2.39
C TYR A 175 -4.30 15.68 2.59
N ASN A 176 -5.46 15.58 3.23
CA ASN A 176 -6.33 16.74 3.45
C ASN A 176 -5.65 17.81 4.31
N THR A 177 -4.94 17.41 5.37
CA THR A 177 -4.18 18.35 6.21
C THR A 177 -3.02 18.97 5.44
N TYR A 178 -2.26 18.18 4.68
CA TYR A 178 -1.18 18.68 3.82
C TYR A 178 -1.67 19.75 2.85
N MET A 179 -2.76 19.50 2.13
CA MET A 179 -3.32 20.46 1.16
C MET A 179 -3.78 21.75 1.85
N LYS A 180 -4.38 21.66 3.04
CA LYS A 180 -4.76 22.84 3.84
C LYS A 180 -3.53 23.64 4.26
N CYS A 181 -2.45 22.99 4.68
CA CYS A 181 -1.19 23.66 5.02
C CYS A 181 -0.59 24.39 3.82
N LYS A 182 -0.49 23.75 2.66
CA LYS A 182 0.06 24.37 1.44
C LYS A 182 -0.78 25.55 0.96
N THR A 183 -2.10 25.44 1.08
CA THR A 183 -3.03 26.52 0.76
C THR A 183 -2.86 27.70 1.73
N ALA A 184 -2.84 27.44 3.04
CA ALA A 184 -2.64 28.47 4.06
C ALA A 184 -1.28 29.16 3.95
N LEU A 185 -0.22 28.43 3.56
CA LEU A 185 1.11 29.00 3.31
C LEU A 185 1.07 30.00 2.16
N ARG A 186 0.39 29.66 1.05
CA ARG A 186 0.22 30.56 -0.11
C ARG A 186 -0.54 31.84 0.28
N TYR A 187 -1.59 31.69 1.08
CA TYR A 187 -2.45 32.78 1.51
C TYR A 187 -2.11 33.26 2.94
N ALA A 188 -0.84 33.20 3.35
CA ALA A 188 -0.44 33.48 4.73
C ALA A 188 -0.87 34.89 5.19
N LYS A 189 -0.80 35.87 4.28
CA LYS A 189 -1.23 37.27 4.53
C LYS A 189 -2.70 37.38 4.94
N SER A 190 -3.60 36.59 4.35
CA SER A 190 -5.05 36.63 4.63
C SER A 190 -5.50 35.58 5.65
N THR A 191 -4.78 34.46 5.76
CA THR A 191 -5.14 33.36 6.67
C THR A 191 -4.76 33.68 8.12
N GLY A 192 -3.71 34.47 8.33
CA GLY A 192 -3.13 34.74 9.64
C GLY A 192 -2.17 33.64 10.10
N ASN A 193 -1.10 34.05 10.79
CA ASN A 193 -0.01 33.15 11.17
C ASN A 193 -0.43 32.05 12.15
N GLU A 194 -1.28 32.35 13.12
CA GLU A 194 -1.75 31.36 14.12
C GLU A 194 -2.53 30.22 13.48
N LYS A 195 -3.49 30.53 12.61
CA LYS A 195 -4.27 29.51 11.87
C LYS A 195 -3.39 28.67 10.97
N ARG A 196 -2.38 29.28 10.33
CA ARG A 196 -1.40 28.57 9.51
C ARG A 196 -0.58 27.59 10.35
N LEU A 197 -0.05 28.03 11.49
CA LEU A 197 0.75 27.21 12.40
C LEU A 197 -0.07 26.04 12.96
N ALA A 198 -1.31 26.27 13.38
CA ALA A 198 -2.19 25.21 13.88
C ALA A 198 -2.47 24.12 12.84
N LEU A 199 -2.60 24.49 11.55
CA LEU A 199 -2.73 23.51 10.46
C LEU A 199 -1.43 22.71 10.27
N GLU A 200 -0.28 23.37 10.35
CA GLU A 200 1.04 22.75 10.25
C GLU A 200 1.28 21.75 11.40
N ASP A 201 0.94 22.12 12.63
CA ASP A 201 1.02 21.24 13.81
C ASP A 201 0.13 20.01 13.64
N LYS A 202 -1.12 20.20 13.19
CA LYS A 202 -2.03 19.08 12.91
C LYS A 202 -1.49 18.14 11.84
N TYR A 203 -0.86 18.67 10.79
CA TYR A 203 -0.20 17.85 9.77
C TYR A 203 0.97 17.06 10.37
N ARG A 204 1.83 17.72 11.17
CA ARG A 204 2.95 17.08 11.87
C ARG A 204 2.47 15.98 12.82
N ASP A 205 1.38 16.18 13.54
CA ASP A 205 0.79 15.19 14.45
C ASP A 205 0.35 13.92 13.72
N ILE A 206 -0.35 14.06 12.58
CA ILE A 206 -0.75 12.90 11.76
C ILE A 206 0.47 12.25 11.13
N MET A 207 1.45 13.02 10.66
CA MET A 207 2.70 12.49 10.11
C MET A 207 3.50 11.69 11.16
N ASN A 208 3.59 12.20 12.39
CA ASN A 208 4.28 11.58 13.51
C ASN A 208 3.62 10.26 13.95
N PHE A 209 2.32 10.06 13.70
CA PHE A 209 1.68 8.75 13.90
C PHE A 209 2.33 7.66 13.04
N TYR A 210 2.77 7.99 11.83
CA TYR A 210 3.40 7.04 10.89
C TYR A 210 4.92 6.94 11.06
N PHE A 211 5.56 7.87 11.76
CA PHE A 211 6.97 7.80 12.15
C PHE A 211 7.10 7.21 13.55
N ASN A 212 7.58 5.97 13.69
CA ASN A 212 8.37 5.52 14.86
C ASN A 212 8.64 4.01 14.83
N ILE A 213 9.76 3.57 14.25
CA ILE A 213 10.35 2.27 14.58
C ILE A 213 11.87 2.44 14.61
N THR A 214 12.52 2.05 15.72
CA THR A 214 13.98 1.85 15.73
C THR A 214 14.30 0.55 14.98
N LYS A 215 15.48 0.45 14.34
CA LYS A 215 15.91 -0.72 13.55
C LYS A 215 15.72 -2.06 14.28
N GLU A 216 15.82 -2.07 15.61
CA GLU A 216 15.62 -3.23 16.48
C GLU A 216 14.17 -3.67 16.62
N GLN A 217 13.23 -2.72 16.66
CA GLN A 217 11.80 -3.02 16.77
C GLN A 217 11.24 -3.56 15.44
N ASP A 218 11.78 -3.10 14.31
CA ASP A 218 11.47 -3.65 12.98
C ASP A 218 11.96 -5.11 12.88
N LYS A 219 13.20 -5.37 13.30
CA LYS A 219 13.78 -6.72 13.35
C LYS A 219 12.96 -7.68 14.23
N LYS A 220 12.54 -7.26 15.42
CA LYS A 220 11.68 -8.07 16.31
C LYS A 220 10.31 -8.40 15.72
N MET A 221 9.71 -7.47 14.96
CA MET A 221 8.42 -7.71 14.30
C MET A 221 8.55 -8.63 13.09
N VAL A 222 9.63 -8.49 12.31
CA VAL A 222 9.99 -9.42 11.23
C VAL A 222 10.21 -10.82 11.80
N ASP A 223 11.01 -10.94 12.86
CA ASP A 223 11.34 -12.24 13.47
C ASP A 223 10.09 -12.93 14.04
N LYS A 224 9.18 -12.18 14.68
CA LYS A 224 7.91 -12.71 15.18
C LYS A 224 7.00 -13.17 14.03
N PHE A 225 6.89 -12.38 12.97
CA PHE A 225 6.11 -12.72 11.79
C PHE A 225 6.68 -13.93 11.05
N MET A 226 8.00 -14.05 10.92
CA MET A 226 8.66 -15.20 10.30
C MET A 226 8.44 -16.48 11.11
N LYS A 227 8.45 -16.39 12.46
CA LYS A 227 8.08 -17.51 13.33
C LYS A 227 6.62 -17.92 13.16
N GLU A 228 5.70 -16.96 13.13
CA GLU A 228 4.27 -17.23 12.90
C GLU A 228 4.03 -17.87 11.52
N ALA A 229 4.69 -17.36 10.47
CA ALA A 229 4.61 -17.93 9.12
C ALA A 229 5.23 -19.33 9.01
N GLN A 230 6.32 -19.59 9.73
CA GLN A 230 6.90 -20.93 9.84
C GLN A 230 5.93 -21.90 10.54
N LEU A 231 5.33 -21.48 11.65
CA LEU A 231 4.35 -22.29 12.39
C LEU A 231 3.11 -22.60 11.53
N ILE A 232 2.60 -21.63 10.76
CA ILE A 232 1.50 -21.85 9.82
C ILE A 232 1.89 -22.88 8.75
N LYS A 233 3.08 -22.76 8.14
CA LYS A 233 3.57 -23.76 7.17
C LYS A 233 3.75 -25.15 7.77
N ILE A 234 4.20 -25.22 9.02
CA ILE A 234 4.33 -26.48 9.74
C ILE A 234 2.93 -27.09 9.95
N GLN A 235 1.96 -26.30 10.40
CA GLN A 235 0.58 -26.75 10.57
C GLN A 235 -0.04 -27.21 9.25
N ASP A 236 0.09 -26.43 8.17
CA ASP A 236 -0.42 -26.79 6.85
C ASP A 236 0.16 -28.14 6.38
N ASN A 237 1.46 -28.39 6.64
CA ASN A 237 2.12 -29.66 6.33
C ASN A 237 1.61 -30.82 7.20
N TYR A 238 1.33 -30.57 8.49
CA TYR A 238 0.73 -31.57 9.37
C TYR A 238 -0.69 -31.93 8.90
N ASP A 239 -1.52 -30.92 8.58
CA ASP A 239 -2.89 -31.13 8.08
C ASP A 239 -2.91 -31.89 6.75
N LEU A 240 -1.95 -31.60 5.85
CA LEU A 240 -1.73 -32.34 4.61
C LEU A 240 -1.34 -33.79 4.86
N ARG A 241 -0.43 -34.05 5.80
CA ARG A 241 -0.04 -35.42 6.17
C ARG A 241 -1.20 -36.20 6.77
N GLU A 242 -1.98 -35.57 7.66
CA GLU A 242 -3.14 -36.22 8.27
C GLU A 242 -4.20 -36.60 7.21
N LYS A 243 -4.46 -35.71 6.25
CA LYS A 243 -5.35 -36.01 5.11
C LYS A 243 -4.81 -37.16 4.26
N ASN A 244 -3.52 -37.17 3.94
CA ASN A 244 -2.91 -38.24 3.15
C ASN A 244 -2.97 -39.59 3.89
N ASN A 245 -2.72 -39.59 5.20
CA ASN A 245 -2.82 -40.80 6.02
C ASN A 245 -4.26 -41.34 6.02
N LYS A 246 -5.27 -40.49 6.20
CA LYS A 246 -6.70 -40.89 6.10
C LYS A 246 -7.06 -41.43 4.71
N VAL A 247 -6.52 -40.86 3.65
CA VAL A 247 -6.72 -41.36 2.27
C VAL A 247 -6.06 -42.74 2.09
N GLN A 248 -4.86 -42.93 2.63
CA GLN A 248 -4.18 -44.24 2.60
C GLN A 248 -4.90 -45.29 3.45
N GLU A 249 -5.39 -44.95 4.64
CA GLU A 249 -6.22 -45.83 5.46
C GLU A 249 -7.48 -46.26 4.71
N ASN A 250 -8.20 -45.33 4.10
CA ASN A 250 -9.39 -45.63 3.30
C ASN A 250 -9.08 -46.49 2.07
N MET A 251 -7.96 -46.26 1.39
CA MET A 251 -7.51 -47.10 0.27
C MET A 251 -7.16 -48.51 0.74
N SER A 252 -6.48 -48.63 1.89
CA SER A 252 -6.16 -49.91 2.53
C SER A 252 -7.43 -50.69 2.89
N LEU A 253 -8.41 -50.00 3.48
CA LEU A 253 -9.69 -50.60 3.88
C LEU A 253 -10.46 -51.10 2.66
N ARG A 254 -10.54 -50.29 1.60
CA ARG A 254 -11.18 -50.69 0.33
C ARG A 254 -10.49 -51.89 -0.30
N ARG A 255 -9.16 -51.93 -0.24
CA ARG A 255 -8.38 -53.06 -0.78
C ARG A 255 -8.65 -54.34 0.00
N ARG A 256 -8.69 -54.28 1.34
CA ARG A 256 -9.07 -55.43 2.18
C ARG A 256 -10.49 -55.92 1.88
N ILE A 257 -11.47 -55.01 1.76
CA ILE A 257 -12.85 -55.39 1.42
C ILE A 257 -12.89 -56.11 0.07
N VAL A 258 -12.16 -55.61 -0.93
CA VAL A 258 -12.08 -56.24 -2.26
C VAL A 258 -11.35 -57.59 -2.21
N GLU A 259 -10.34 -57.75 -1.36
CA GLU A 259 -9.62 -59.01 -1.16
C GLU A 259 -10.45 -60.03 -0.35
N GLU A 260 -11.26 -59.59 0.61
CA GLU A 260 -12.17 -60.43 1.41
C GLU A 260 -13.43 -60.86 0.62
N ASP A 261 -13.94 -60.00 -0.28
CA ASP A 261 -15.07 -60.29 -1.17
C ASP A 261 -14.65 -60.88 -2.54
N SER A 262 -13.36 -61.17 -2.73
CA SER A 262 -12.86 -61.82 -3.95
C SER A 262 -13.20 -63.31 -3.93
N PRO A 263 -13.89 -63.86 -4.95
CA PRO A 263 -14.36 -65.25 -4.95
C PRO A 263 -13.28 -66.27 -5.38
N PHE A 264 -12.00 -66.01 -5.08
CA PHE A 264 -10.88 -66.92 -5.34
C PHE A 264 -10.20 -67.32 -4.03
#